data_AF-A0A3N9TXP7-F1
#
_entry.id   AF-A0A3N9TXP7-F1
#
_cell.length_a   1.000
_cell.length_b   1.000
_cell.length_c   1.000
_cell.angle_alpha   90.00
_cell.angle_beta   90.00
_cell.angle_gamma   90.00
#
_symmetry.space_group_name_H-M   'P 1'
#
loop_
_entity.id
_entity.type
_entity.pdbx_description
1 polymer ?
#
loop_
_entity_poly.entity_id
_entity_poly.type
_entity_poly.pdbx_seq_one_letter_code
_entity_poly.pdbx_strand_id
1 'polypeptide(L)'
;MHAITLSVVIPAHNEAANLPTLLDEVERALSHQAYEVIVVDDGSDDDTWPLLVTRAHRQDSLRPLRHCDSAGQSTALWQAARHARGEWLATLDGDGQNDPADIPALLEAAKAARVDLVGGHRVTRQDSALKRLSSRVANAVRARLLGDGSPDSGCGLKVIRRQAFLSLPYFDHMHRFLPALVTAQGGRCLSRPVNHRPRGAGRSHYGLGNRLWVGIIDLVGVRWLQHRCRLPVDCRGVDDALDPPRVGTTLWHGELAFATDTTVSKTGRQQPMPDGLDVVLPRVVFGSTASSSSVTLNQAAAGPSQ
;
A
#
# COMPACT_ATOMS: atom_id res chain seq x y z
N MET A 1 -15.05 18.41 -1.71
CA MET A 1 -14.97 16.97 -2.04
C MET A 1 -14.30 16.26 -0.87
N HIS A 2 -14.79 15.10 -0.45
CA HIS A 2 -14.10 14.28 0.55
C HIS A 2 -12.79 13.74 -0.06
N ALA A 3 -11.74 13.59 0.74
CA ALA A 3 -10.52 12.95 0.29
C ALA A 3 -10.81 11.49 -0.09
N ILE A 4 -10.34 11.06 -1.26
CA ILE A 4 -10.49 9.67 -1.72
C ILE A 4 -9.73 8.77 -0.76
N THR A 5 -10.40 7.80 -0.15
CA THR A 5 -9.81 6.83 0.79
C THR A 5 -9.49 5.50 0.14
N LEU A 6 -10.21 5.15 -0.95
CA LEU A 6 -10.11 3.87 -1.64
C LEU A 6 -9.99 4.07 -3.17
N SER A 7 -9.01 3.44 -3.80
CA SER A 7 -8.95 3.30 -5.26
C SER A 7 -9.18 1.85 -5.65
N VAL A 8 -10.26 1.56 -6.37
CA VAL A 8 -10.45 0.25 -7.01
C VAL A 8 -9.59 0.21 -8.26
N VAL A 9 -8.74 -0.81 -8.41
CA VAL A 9 -7.81 -0.94 -9.53
C VAL A 9 -8.12 -2.21 -10.33
N ILE A 10 -8.49 -2.02 -11.59
CA ILE A 10 -9.04 -3.07 -12.47
C ILE A 10 -8.16 -3.19 -13.72
N PRO A 11 -7.43 -4.29 -13.91
CA PRO A 11 -6.78 -4.61 -15.17
C PRO A 11 -7.80 -5.21 -16.14
N ALA A 12 -7.83 -4.75 -17.38
CA ALA A 12 -8.74 -5.22 -18.42
C ALA A 12 -7.97 -5.49 -19.73
N HIS A 13 -8.33 -6.56 -20.43
CA HIS A 13 -7.88 -6.85 -21.79
C HIS A 13 -8.98 -7.66 -22.48
N ASN A 14 -9.64 -7.06 -23.47
CA ASN A 14 -10.82 -7.59 -24.16
C ASN A 14 -11.97 -7.96 -23.21
N GLU A 15 -12.37 -7.00 -22.37
CA GLU A 15 -13.39 -7.17 -21.32
C GLU A 15 -14.65 -6.31 -21.57
N ALA A 16 -14.89 -5.87 -22.82
CA ALA A 16 -16.00 -4.98 -23.17
C ALA A 16 -17.38 -5.51 -22.74
N ALA A 17 -17.55 -6.84 -22.75
CA ALA A 17 -18.78 -7.51 -22.33
C ALA A 17 -18.96 -7.61 -20.80
N ASN A 18 -17.88 -7.58 -20.02
CA ASN A 18 -17.92 -7.77 -18.56
C ASN A 18 -17.87 -6.43 -17.79
N LEU A 19 -17.15 -5.43 -18.31
CA LEU A 19 -16.91 -4.15 -17.64
C LEU A 19 -18.17 -3.34 -17.28
N PRO A 20 -19.23 -3.21 -18.11
CA PRO A 20 -20.41 -2.42 -17.75
C PRO A 20 -21.04 -2.88 -16.44
N THR A 21 -21.37 -4.17 -16.36
CA THR A 21 -21.96 -4.80 -15.17
C THR A 21 -21.03 -4.69 -13.97
N LEU A 22 -19.73 -4.93 -14.15
CA LEU A 22 -18.75 -4.85 -13.07
C LEU A 22 -18.66 -3.44 -12.48
N LEU A 23 -18.68 -2.40 -13.31
CA LEU A 23 -18.60 -1.01 -12.86
C LEU A 23 -19.89 -0.55 -12.17
N ASP A 24 -21.07 -0.98 -12.64
CA ASP A 24 -22.35 -0.76 -11.94
C ASP A 24 -22.39 -1.46 -10.56
N GLU A 25 -21.74 -2.62 -10.43
CA GLU A 25 -21.61 -3.33 -9.16
C GLU A 25 -20.63 -2.65 -8.19
N VAL A 26 -19.49 -2.16 -8.68
CA VAL A 26 -18.54 -1.37 -7.88
C VAL A 26 -19.21 -0.09 -7.36
N GLU A 27 -19.95 0.62 -8.22
CA GLU A 27 -20.66 1.85 -7.84
C GLU A 27 -21.68 1.60 -6.73
N ARG A 28 -22.49 0.54 -6.86
CA ARG A 28 -23.46 0.13 -5.84
C ARG A 28 -22.79 -0.23 -4.51
N ALA A 29 -21.74 -1.06 -4.57
CA ALA A 29 -21.03 -1.57 -3.40
C ALA A 29 -20.28 -0.46 -2.63
N LEU A 30 -19.85 0.61 -3.31
CA LEU A 30 -19.06 1.70 -2.74
C LEU A 30 -19.81 3.03 -2.61
N SER A 31 -21.14 3.01 -2.77
CA SER A 31 -22.04 4.17 -2.67
C SER A 31 -21.94 4.99 -1.37
N HIS A 32 -21.37 4.43 -0.30
CA HIS A 32 -21.11 5.11 0.98
C HIS A 32 -19.62 5.36 1.28
N GLN A 33 -18.73 5.18 0.30
CA GLN A 33 -17.28 5.36 0.42
C GLN A 33 -16.79 6.54 -0.43
N ALA A 34 -15.71 7.20 -0.02
CA ALA A 34 -15.00 8.15 -0.87
C ALA A 34 -14.03 7.39 -1.78
N TYR A 35 -14.48 6.96 -2.96
CA TYR A 35 -13.72 6.07 -3.84
C TYR A 35 -13.46 6.64 -5.23
N GLU A 36 -12.52 6.03 -5.93
CA GLU A 36 -12.34 6.12 -7.39
C GLU A 36 -12.14 4.71 -7.98
N VAL A 37 -12.34 4.56 -9.29
CA VAL A 37 -12.08 3.34 -10.05
C VAL A 37 -11.08 3.67 -11.15
N ILE A 38 -9.94 2.98 -11.14
CA ILE A 38 -8.93 3.06 -12.19
C ILE A 38 -8.97 1.75 -12.97
N VAL A 39 -9.57 1.80 -14.16
CA VAL A 39 -9.48 0.69 -15.12
C VAL A 39 -8.27 0.93 -16.02
N VAL A 40 -7.40 -0.07 -16.14
CA VAL A 40 -6.27 -0.01 -17.06
C VAL A 40 -6.52 -1.01 -18.19
N ASP A 41 -6.82 -0.46 -19.36
CA ASP A 41 -6.87 -1.21 -20.61
C ASP A 41 -5.45 -1.59 -21.04
N ASP A 42 -5.14 -2.88 -20.99
CA ASP A 42 -3.87 -3.47 -21.38
C ASP A 42 -3.79 -3.71 -22.89
N GLY A 43 -4.09 -2.67 -23.68
CA GLY A 43 -4.02 -2.71 -25.14
C GLY A 43 -5.05 -3.63 -25.78
N SER A 44 -6.33 -3.55 -25.37
CA SER A 44 -7.42 -4.32 -25.99
C SER A 44 -7.59 -4.00 -27.49
N ASP A 45 -8.00 -5.01 -28.26
CA ASP A 45 -8.37 -4.90 -29.68
C ASP A 45 -9.90 -4.90 -29.92
N ASP A 46 -10.70 -5.01 -28.85
CA ASP A 46 -12.15 -4.86 -28.85
C ASP A 46 -12.65 -3.47 -28.39
N ASP A 47 -13.97 -3.33 -28.20
CA ASP A 47 -14.62 -2.09 -27.76
C ASP A 47 -14.34 -1.66 -26.30
N THR A 48 -13.44 -2.34 -25.57
CA THR A 48 -13.09 -2.03 -24.17
C THR A 48 -12.72 -0.57 -23.98
N TRP A 49 -11.85 -0.02 -24.84
CA TRP A 49 -11.41 1.37 -24.72
C TRP A 49 -12.51 2.40 -25.08
N PRO A 50 -13.19 2.31 -26.25
CA PRO A 50 -14.33 3.18 -26.56
C PRO A 50 -15.41 3.21 -25.46
N LEU A 51 -15.71 2.05 -24.86
CA LEU A 51 -16.66 1.88 -23.77
C LEU A 51 -16.20 2.62 -22.50
N LEU A 52 -14.94 2.46 -22.11
CA LEU A 52 -14.37 3.13 -20.94
C LEU A 52 -14.33 4.65 -21.08
N VAL A 53 -13.96 5.17 -22.26
CA VAL A 53 -14.01 6.61 -22.56
C VAL A 53 -15.44 7.14 -22.46
N THR A 54 -16.39 6.45 -23.09
CA THR A 54 -17.81 6.85 -23.08
C THR A 54 -18.40 6.86 -21.67
N ARG A 55 -18.00 5.90 -20.82
CA ARG A 55 -18.47 5.82 -19.42
C ARG A 55 -17.81 6.86 -18.53
N ALA A 56 -16.53 7.17 -18.71
CA ALA A 56 -15.83 8.18 -17.92
C ALA A 56 -16.45 9.58 -18.05
N HIS A 57 -17.05 9.91 -19.21
CA HIS A 57 -17.83 11.14 -19.39
C HIS A 57 -19.15 11.19 -18.58
N ARG A 58 -19.57 10.08 -17.96
CA ARG A 58 -20.83 9.97 -17.18
C ARG A 58 -20.59 9.61 -15.71
N GLN A 59 -19.37 9.26 -15.33
CA GLN A 59 -19.01 8.75 -14.01
C GLN A 59 -17.69 9.38 -13.55
N ASP A 60 -17.76 10.47 -12.78
CA ASP A 60 -16.60 11.21 -12.27
C ASP A 60 -15.64 10.35 -11.41
N SER A 61 -16.13 9.26 -10.83
CA SER A 61 -15.31 8.31 -10.08
C SER A 61 -14.48 7.38 -10.97
N LEU A 62 -14.76 7.29 -12.28
CA LEU A 62 -14.07 6.41 -13.22
C LEU A 62 -12.92 7.15 -13.94
N ARG A 63 -11.71 6.60 -13.82
CA ARG A 63 -10.46 7.14 -14.38
C ARG A 63 -9.77 6.07 -15.24
N PRO A 64 -10.13 5.94 -16.52
CA PRO A 64 -9.53 4.93 -17.39
C PRO A 64 -8.09 5.34 -17.79
N LEU A 65 -7.21 4.35 -17.88
CA LEU A 65 -5.86 4.44 -18.45
C LEU A 65 -5.74 3.37 -19.56
N ARG A 66 -4.82 3.56 -20.50
CA ARG A 66 -4.53 2.60 -21.57
C ARG A 66 -3.03 2.43 -21.77
N HIS A 67 -2.58 1.20 -21.96
CA HIS A 67 -1.23 0.91 -22.45
C HIS A 67 -1.19 0.99 -23.98
N CYS A 68 -0.07 1.46 -24.55
CA CYS A 68 0.14 1.45 -26.00
C CYS A 68 0.18 0.03 -26.56
N ASP A 69 0.76 -0.90 -25.80
CA ASP A 69 0.94 -2.32 -26.11
C ASP A 69 0.56 -3.15 -24.88
N SER A 70 0.08 -4.39 -25.07
CA SER A 70 -0.22 -5.27 -23.93
C SER A 70 1.05 -5.60 -23.14
N ALA A 71 1.00 -5.33 -21.84
CA ALA A 71 2.10 -5.50 -20.89
C ALA A 71 1.70 -6.38 -19.69
N GLY A 72 0.47 -6.89 -19.65
CA GLY A 72 -0.01 -7.87 -18.68
C GLY A 72 -0.53 -7.31 -17.36
N GLN A 73 -1.24 -8.19 -16.64
CA GLN A 73 -2.00 -7.86 -15.42
C GLN A 73 -1.16 -7.19 -14.31
N SER A 74 0.09 -7.62 -14.12
CA SER A 74 0.98 -7.02 -13.11
C SER A 74 1.32 -5.57 -13.44
N THR A 75 1.62 -5.28 -14.71
CA THR A 75 1.93 -3.93 -15.20
C THR A 75 0.73 -3.02 -15.04
N ALA A 76 -0.46 -3.49 -15.44
CA ALA A 76 -1.71 -2.76 -15.32
C ALA A 76 -2.02 -2.38 -13.85
N LEU A 77 -1.93 -3.34 -12.93
CA LEU A 77 -2.10 -3.08 -11.49
C LEU A 77 -1.03 -2.13 -10.92
N TRP A 78 0.22 -2.26 -11.37
CA TRP A 78 1.33 -1.38 -10.93
C TRP A 78 1.14 0.06 -11.39
N GLN A 79 0.76 0.27 -12.66
CA GLN A 79 0.43 1.61 -13.18
C GLN A 79 -0.80 2.19 -12.47
N ALA A 80 -1.84 1.39 -12.23
CA ALA A 80 -3.03 1.84 -11.50
C ALA A 80 -2.68 2.30 -10.08
N ALA A 81 -1.87 1.53 -9.34
CA ALA A 81 -1.43 1.88 -7.99
C ALA A 81 -0.64 3.20 -7.93
N ARG A 82 0.15 3.51 -8.96
CA ARG A 82 0.88 4.79 -9.07
C ARG A 82 -0.08 5.97 -9.27
N HIS A 83 -1.07 5.82 -10.14
CA HIS A 83 -2.07 6.85 -10.46
C HIS A 83 -3.22 6.96 -9.44
N ALA A 84 -3.34 5.99 -8.53
CA ALA A 84 -4.28 5.98 -7.42
C ALA A 84 -4.05 7.13 -6.43
N ARG A 85 -5.15 7.65 -5.88
CA ARG A 85 -5.21 8.72 -4.89
C ARG A 85 -5.60 8.21 -3.49
N GLY A 86 -6.27 7.05 -3.42
CA GLY A 86 -6.70 6.43 -2.17
C GLY A 86 -5.53 5.96 -1.29
N GLU A 87 -5.72 6.03 0.02
CA GLU A 87 -4.84 5.38 1.01
C GLU A 87 -4.82 3.85 0.81
N TRP A 88 -5.96 3.29 0.39
CA TRP A 88 -6.17 1.86 0.14
C TRP A 88 -6.38 1.59 -1.34
N LEU A 89 -5.89 0.45 -1.81
CA LEU A 89 -6.17 -0.11 -3.12
C LEU A 89 -7.05 -1.35 -2.95
N ALA A 90 -8.11 -1.47 -3.73
CA ALA A 90 -8.83 -2.72 -3.93
C ALA A 90 -8.50 -3.27 -5.33
N THR A 91 -7.71 -4.33 -5.42
CA THR A 91 -7.46 -5.01 -6.69
C THR A 91 -8.68 -5.85 -7.05
N LEU A 92 -9.10 -5.84 -8.32
CA LEU A 92 -10.29 -6.55 -8.80
C LEU A 92 -10.09 -6.96 -10.26
N ASP A 93 -10.34 -8.23 -10.62
CA ASP A 93 -10.21 -8.70 -12.01
C ASP A 93 -11.38 -8.18 -12.88
N GLY A 94 -11.12 -7.79 -14.13
CA GLY A 94 -12.13 -7.25 -15.06
C GLY A 94 -13.22 -8.24 -15.52
N ASP A 95 -13.04 -9.54 -15.27
CA ASP A 95 -13.87 -10.63 -15.79
C ASP A 95 -15.17 -10.92 -15.00
N GLY A 96 -15.45 -10.11 -13.97
CA GLY A 96 -16.64 -10.21 -13.11
C GLY A 96 -16.65 -11.37 -12.12
N GLN A 97 -15.61 -12.22 -12.07
CA GLN A 97 -15.64 -13.43 -11.23
C GLN A 97 -15.53 -13.18 -9.72
N ASN A 98 -14.98 -12.03 -9.32
CA ASN A 98 -14.97 -11.59 -7.94
C ASN A 98 -16.15 -10.62 -7.72
N ASP A 99 -16.72 -10.59 -6.52
CA ASP A 99 -17.88 -9.76 -6.19
C ASP A 99 -17.44 -8.42 -5.57
N PRO A 100 -17.77 -7.26 -6.17
CA PRO A 100 -17.46 -5.96 -5.60
C PRO A 100 -18.10 -5.72 -4.22
N ALA A 101 -19.20 -6.41 -3.89
CA ALA A 101 -19.88 -6.28 -2.60
C ALA A 101 -19.01 -6.74 -1.41
N ASP A 102 -17.97 -7.53 -1.64
CA ASP A 102 -17.02 -7.94 -0.60
C ASP A 102 -16.00 -6.83 -0.24
N ILE A 103 -15.77 -5.84 -1.12
CA ILE A 103 -14.73 -4.81 -0.94
C ILE A 103 -14.89 -4.02 0.39
N PRO A 104 -16.08 -3.54 0.79
CA PRO A 104 -16.26 -2.84 2.07
C PRO A 104 -15.87 -3.71 3.28
N ALA A 105 -16.26 -4.99 3.28
CA ALA A 105 -15.97 -5.90 4.39
C ALA A 105 -14.47 -6.21 4.50
N LEU A 106 -13.76 -6.33 3.36
CA LEU A 106 -12.31 -6.48 3.33
C LEU A 106 -11.59 -5.21 3.83
N LEU A 107 -12.06 -4.02 3.44
CA LEU A 107 -11.49 -2.74 3.88
C LEU A 107 -11.65 -2.52 5.39
N GLU A 108 -12.83 -2.77 5.95
CA GLU A 108 -13.06 -2.64 7.40
C GLU A 108 -12.28 -3.70 8.18
N ALA A 109 -12.16 -4.93 7.66
CA ALA A 109 -11.28 -5.95 8.25
C ALA A 109 -9.81 -5.51 8.26
N ALA A 110 -9.34 -4.82 7.21
CA ALA A 110 -7.96 -4.33 7.10
C ALA A 110 -7.67 -3.27 8.18
N LYS A 111 -8.56 -2.27 8.28
CA LYS A 111 -8.50 -1.19 9.29
C LYS A 111 -8.56 -1.75 10.71
N ALA A 112 -9.55 -2.59 11.01
CA ALA A 112 -9.79 -3.13 12.35
C ALA A 112 -8.63 -4.00 12.85
N ALA A 113 -8.08 -4.89 12.01
CA ALA A 113 -6.92 -5.71 12.36
C ALA A 113 -5.58 -4.95 12.26
N ARG A 114 -5.60 -3.69 11.78
CA ARG A 114 -4.43 -2.85 11.50
C ARG A 114 -3.40 -3.54 10.59
N VAL A 115 -3.87 -4.36 9.65
CA VAL A 115 -3.03 -5.09 8.69
C VAL A 115 -2.81 -4.27 7.42
N ASP A 116 -1.79 -4.62 6.64
CA ASP A 116 -1.40 -3.92 5.43
C ASP A 116 -2.07 -4.50 4.18
N LEU A 117 -2.45 -5.78 4.24
CA LEU A 117 -3.19 -6.49 3.19
C LEU A 117 -4.26 -7.41 3.78
N VAL A 118 -5.43 -7.45 3.14
CA VAL A 118 -6.45 -8.50 3.30
C VAL A 118 -6.70 -9.15 1.94
N GLY A 119 -6.41 -10.45 1.82
CA GLY A 119 -6.70 -11.24 0.63
C GLY A 119 -8.09 -11.87 0.66
N GLY A 120 -8.79 -11.87 -0.47
CA GLY A 120 -9.98 -12.69 -0.65
C GLY A 120 -9.65 -14.19 -0.70
N HIS A 121 -10.47 -15.01 -0.05
CA HIS A 121 -10.40 -16.47 -0.07
C HIS A 121 -11.70 -17.03 -0.62
N ARG A 122 -11.66 -17.61 -1.82
CA ARG A 122 -12.83 -18.20 -2.48
C ARG A 122 -13.15 -19.57 -1.87
N VAL A 123 -14.03 -19.60 -0.88
CA VAL A 123 -14.37 -20.82 -0.11
C VAL A 123 -15.20 -21.80 -0.95
N THR A 124 -16.13 -21.28 -1.75
CA THR A 124 -17.07 -22.09 -2.55
C THR A 124 -16.47 -22.42 -3.92
N ARG A 125 -15.85 -23.60 -4.07
CA ARG A 125 -15.42 -24.14 -5.36
C ARG A 125 -16.17 -25.44 -5.67
N GLN A 126 -16.93 -25.45 -6.76
CA GLN A 126 -17.53 -26.67 -7.35
C GLN A 126 -16.48 -27.49 -8.14
N ASP A 127 -15.30 -27.67 -7.55
CA ASP A 127 -14.19 -28.39 -8.17
C ASP A 127 -14.33 -29.90 -7.94
N SER A 128 -13.98 -30.70 -8.95
CA SER A 128 -13.90 -32.16 -8.82
C SER A 128 -12.89 -32.58 -7.75
N ALA A 129 -13.06 -33.76 -7.15
CA ALA A 129 -12.21 -34.23 -6.05
C ALA A 129 -10.71 -34.19 -6.38
N LEU A 130 -10.34 -34.56 -7.62
CA LEU A 130 -8.97 -34.49 -8.12
C LEU A 130 -8.44 -33.05 -8.20
N LYS A 131 -9.24 -32.10 -8.68
CA LYS A 131 -8.88 -30.67 -8.76
C LYS A 131 -8.78 -30.03 -7.38
N ARG A 132 -9.59 -30.48 -6.40
CA ARG A 132 -9.48 -30.08 -4.99
C ARG A 132 -8.21 -30.64 -4.35
N LEU A 133 -7.84 -31.89 -4.61
CA LEU A 133 -6.61 -32.51 -4.10
C LEU A 133 -5.35 -31.82 -4.67
N SER A 134 -5.27 -31.62 -5.99
CA SER A 134 -4.13 -30.94 -6.62
C SER A 134 -3.99 -29.50 -6.14
N SER A 135 -5.10 -28.75 -6.01
CA SER A 135 -5.11 -27.41 -5.42
C SER A 135 -4.61 -27.41 -3.96
N ARG A 136 -5.01 -28.38 -3.14
CA ARG A 136 -4.52 -28.52 -1.75
C ARG A 136 -3.02 -28.77 -1.71
N VAL A 137 -2.49 -29.64 -2.56
CA VAL A 137 -1.03 -29.93 -2.63
C VAL A 137 -0.27 -28.69 -3.10
N ALA A 138 -0.71 -28.04 -4.17
CA ALA A 138 -0.06 -26.81 -4.67
C ALA A 138 -0.05 -25.68 -3.63
N ASN A 139 -1.18 -25.45 -2.95
CA ASN A 139 -1.27 -24.46 -1.89
C ASN A 139 -0.41 -24.84 -0.67
N ALA A 140 -0.32 -26.12 -0.29
CA ALA A 140 0.53 -26.58 0.81
C ALA A 140 2.03 -26.39 0.50
N VAL A 141 2.47 -26.73 -0.72
CA VAL A 141 3.85 -26.50 -1.18
C VAL A 141 4.16 -24.99 -1.18
N ARG A 142 3.27 -24.16 -1.73
CA ARG A 142 3.41 -22.70 -1.72
C ARG A 142 3.51 -22.16 -0.30
N ALA A 143 2.57 -22.53 0.58
CA ALA A 143 2.52 -22.04 1.96
C ALA A 143 3.77 -22.43 2.76
N ARG A 144 4.27 -23.65 2.57
CA ARG A 144 5.53 -24.12 3.19
C ARG A 144 6.75 -23.36 2.68
N LEU A 145 6.78 -22.99 1.40
CA LEU A 145 7.89 -22.24 0.83
C LEU A 145 7.85 -20.77 1.26
N LEU A 146 6.73 -20.07 1.04
CA LEU A 146 6.64 -18.61 1.18
C LEU A 146 6.28 -18.12 2.58
N GLY A 147 5.69 -18.97 3.43
CA GLY A 147 5.23 -18.58 4.77
C GLY A 147 4.14 -17.49 4.79
N ASP A 148 3.44 -17.28 3.66
CA ASP A 148 2.61 -16.09 3.41
C ASP A 148 1.19 -16.14 4.00
N GLY A 149 0.82 -17.25 4.64
CA GLY A 149 -0.51 -17.44 5.26
C GLY A 149 -1.69 -17.37 4.28
N SER A 150 -1.45 -17.38 2.96
CA SER A 150 -2.48 -17.10 1.95
C SER A 150 -3.13 -18.40 1.43
N PRO A 151 -4.41 -18.69 1.77
CA PRO A 151 -5.08 -19.90 1.32
C PRO A 151 -5.50 -19.86 -0.16
N ASP A 152 -5.58 -18.66 -0.77
CA ASP A 152 -5.95 -18.46 -2.17
C ASP A 152 -5.22 -17.26 -2.79
N SER A 153 -3.93 -17.41 -3.03
CA SER A 153 -3.09 -16.38 -3.64
C SER A 153 -3.57 -15.92 -5.03
N GLY A 154 -4.32 -16.78 -5.73
CA GLY A 154 -4.87 -16.55 -7.06
C GLY A 154 -6.29 -15.95 -7.09
N CYS A 155 -6.83 -15.49 -5.97
CA CYS A 155 -7.99 -14.59 -5.98
C CYS A 155 -7.51 -13.17 -6.32
N GLY A 156 -8.08 -12.54 -7.34
CA GLY A 156 -7.70 -11.16 -7.72
C GLY A 156 -8.20 -10.12 -6.74
N LEU A 157 -9.30 -10.40 -6.02
CA LEU A 157 -9.83 -9.51 -4.99
C LEU A 157 -8.92 -9.46 -3.74
N LYS A 158 -8.27 -8.32 -3.54
CA LYS A 158 -7.44 -8.01 -2.36
C LYS A 158 -7.57 -6.54 -2.00
N VAL A 159 -7.55 -6.20 -0.71
CA VAL A 159 -7.41 -4.82 -0.23
C VAL A 159 -6.03 -4.64 0.37
N ILE A 160 -5.27 -3.64 -0.07
CA ILE A 160 -3.88 -3.39 0.36
C ILE A 160 -3.65 -1.89 0.56
N ARG A 161 -2.85 -1.48 1.56
CA ARG A 161 -2.37 -0.10 1.70
C ARG A 161 -1.58 0.31 0.46
N ARG A 162 -1.92 1.44 -0.17
CA ARG A 162 -1.26 1.93 -1.39
C ARG A 162 0.25 2.07 -1.21
N GLN A 163 0.70 2.60 -0.08
CA GLN A 163 2.13 2.74 0.23
C GLN A 163 2.83 1.36 0.29
N ALA A 164 2.21 0.38 0.93
CA ALA A 164 2.75 -0.98 1.03
C ALA A 164 2.74 -1.73 -0.32
N PHE A 165 1.83 -1.40 -1.25
CA PHE A 165 1.90 -1.89 -2.64
C PHE A 165 3.06 -1.23 -3.40
N LEU A 166 3.22 0.09 -3.28
CA LEU A 166 4.22 0.86 -4.03
C LEU A 166 5.67 0.61 -3.58
N SER A 167 5.88 0.09 -2.38
CA SER A 167 7.21 -0.36 -1.91
C SER A 167 7.58 -1.77 -2.43
N LEU A 168 6.65 -2.52 -3.02
CA LEU A 168 6.93 -3.88 -3.49
C LEU A 168 7.85 -3.88 -4.73
N PRO A 169 8.76 -4.87 -4.85
CA PRO A 169 9.52 -5.08 -6.08
C PRO A 169 8.56 -5.46 -7.22
N TYR A 170 8.71 -4.76 -8.34
CA TYR A 170 7.93 -4.98 -9.55
C TYR A 170 8.55 -6.08 -10.42
N PHE A 171 7.71 -7.04 -10.84
CA PHE A 171 8.01 -8.09 -11.82
C PHE A 171 6.68 -8.66 -12.36
N ASP A 172 6.73 -9.39 -13.47
CA ASP A 172 5.52 -10.06 -13.98
C ASP A 172 4.98 -11.08 -12.97
N HIS A 173 3.68 -11.36 -13.00
CA HIS A 173 2.95 -12.18 -12.03
C HIS A 173 3.01 -11.76 -10.54
N MET A 174 3.66 -10.64 -10.16
CA MET A 174 3.72 -10.18 -8.75
C MET A 174 2.36 -10.11 -8.03
N HIS A 175 1.26 -9.88 -8.75
CA HIS A 175 -0.11 -9.86 -8.23
C HIS A 175 -0.53 -11.19 -7.54
N ARG A 176 0.12 -12.31 -7.89
CA ARG A 176 -0.06 -13.64 -7.27
C ARG A 176 0.77 -13.83 -6.01
N PHE A 177 1.68 -12.90 -5.69
CA PHE A 177 2.64 -12.99 -4.59
C PHE A 177 2.51 -11.85 -3.58
N LEU A 178 1.53 -10.94 -3.75
CA LEU A 178 1.33 -9.79 -2.86
C LEU A 178 1.38 -10.12 -1.35
N PRO A 179 0.71 -11.17 -0.82
CA PRO A 179 0.84 -11.51 0.61
C PRO A 179 2.26 -11.89 1.02
N ALA A 180 2.98 -12.66 0.19
CA ALA A 180 4.35 -13.08 0.43
C ALA A 180 5.35 -11.91 0.36
N LEU A 181 5.11 -10.96 -0.54
CA LEU A 181 5.93 -9.77 -0.74
C LEU A 181 5.72 -8.75 0.39
N VAL A 182 4.47 -8.47 0.77
CA VAL A 182 4.12 -7.61 1.92
C VAL A 182 4.71 -8.17 3.22
N THR A 183 4.55 -9.48 3.45
CA THR A 183 5.12 -10.15 4.65
C THR A 183 6.64 -10.09 4.67
N ALA A 184 7.31 -10.21 3.51
CA ALA A 184 8.76 -10.09 3.41
C ALA A 184 9.30 -8.66 3.62
N GLN A 185 8.43 -7.64 3.52
CA GLN A 185 8.72 -6.26 3.91
C GLN A 185 8.26 -5.93 5.34
N GLY A 186 7.91 -6.94 6.14
CA GLY A 186 7.49 -6.76 7.54
C GLY A 186 6.03 -6.33 7.72
N GLY A 187 5.28 -6.16 6.62
CA GLY A 187 3.86 -5.89 6.65
C GLY A 187 3.04 -7.11 7.08
N ARG A 188 1.82 -6.88 7.55
CA ARG A 188 0.91 -7.93 8.04
C ARG A 188 -0.18 -8.23 7.03
N CYS A 189 -0.49 -9.51 6.88
CA CYS A 189 -1.54 -10.00 5.98
C CYS A 189 -2.64 -10.73 6.75
N LEU A 190 -3.88 -10.61 6.28
CA LEU A 190 -5.03 -11.41 6.69
C LEU A 190 -5.70 -12.02 5.45
N SER A 191 -6.50 -13.06 5.62
CA SER A 191 -7.41 -13.56 4.57
C SER A 191 -8.84 -13.64 5.09
N ARG A 192 -9.81 -13.33 4.23
CA ARG A 192 -11.25 -13.36 4.54
C ARG A 192 -12.02 -14.11 3.45
N PRO A 193 -13.11 -14.83 3.79
CA PRO A 193 -13.96 -15.47 2.80
C PRO A 193 -14.56 -14.41 1.86
N VAL A 194 -14.65 -14.71 0.57
CA VAL A 194 -15.28 -13.87 -0.45
C VAL A 194 -16.12 -14.74 -1.40
N ASN A 195 -17.10 -14.11 -2.04
CA ASN A 195 -17.92 -14.71 -3.08
C ASN A 195 -17.09 -14.99 -4.34
N HIS A 196 -17.49 -16.00 -5.11
CA HIS A 196 -16.90 -16.30 -6.41
C HIS A 196 -17.97 -16.71 -7.40
N ARG A 197 -17.96 -16.06 -8.57
CA ARG A 197 -18.95 -16.23 -9.63
C ARG A 197 -18.32 -16.92 -10.84
N PRO A 198 -19.10 -17.68 -11.63
CA PRO A 198 -18.66 -18.08 -12.96
C PRO A 198 -18.39 -16.82 -13.81
N ARG A 199 -17.45 -16.90 -14.75
CA ARG A 199 -17.15 -15.80 -15.67
C ARG A 199 -18.35 -15.55 -16.60
N GLY A 200 -18.72 -14.29 -16.81
CA GLY A 200 -19.86 -13.90 -17.64
C GLY A 200 -19.62 -14.13 -19.13
N ALA A 201 -18.53 -13.56 -19.66
CA ALA A 201 -18.13 -13.69 -21.06
C ALA A 201 -16.61 -13.87 -21.24
N GLY A 202 -16.20 -14.29 -22.44
CA GLY A 202 -14.78 -14.40 -22.86
C GLY A 202 -14.18 -15.81 -22.80
N ARG A 203 -13.04 -16.00 -23.47
CA ARG A 203 -12.27 -17.27 -23.50
C ARG A 203 -11.01 -17.16 -22.65
N SER A 204 -10.51 -18.28 -22.12
CA SER A 204 -9.20 -18.32 -21.44
C SER A 204 -8.06 -18.44 -22.45
N HIS A 205 -7.28 -17.37 -22.65
CA HIS A 205 -6.24 -17.28 -23.68
C HIS A 205 -4.92 -18.04 -23.39
N TYR A 206 -4.81 -18.79 -22.27
CA TYR A 206 -3.54 -19.42 -21.86
C TYR A 206 -3.60 -20.95 -21.73
N GLY A 207 -2.61 -21.62 -22.33
CA GLY A 207 -2.39 -23.07 -22.24
C GLY A 207 -1.86 -23.52 -20.86
N LEU A 208 -2.38 -24.65 -20.36
CA LEU A 208 -2.14 -25.15 -19.00
C LEU A 208 -0.66 -25.42 -18.67
N GLY A 209 0.12 -25.97 -19.62
CA GLY A 209 1.51 -26.39 -19.38
C GLY A 209 2.47 -25.22 -19.12
N ASN A 210 2.39 -24.16 -19.93
CA ASN A 210 3.23 -22.97 -19.77
C ASN A 210 2.95 -22.29 -18.41
N ARG A 211 1.66 -22.19 -18.05
CA ARG A 211 1.21 -21.56 -16.80
C ARG A 211 1.73 -22.26 -15.54
N LEU A 212 1.93 -23.58 -15.59
CA LEU A 212 2.51 -24.33 -14.46
C LEU A 212 4.02 -24.05 -14.32
N TRP A 213 4.78 -24.13 -15.40
CA TRP A 213 6.24 -23.90 -15.37
C TRP A 213 6.60 -22.47 -14.95
N VAL A 214 5.92 -21.48 -15.52
CA VAL A 214 6.08 -20.06 -15.11
C VAL A 214 5.79 -19.89 -13.62
N GLY A 215 4.69 -20.46 -13.12
CA GLY A 215 4.34 -20.38 -11.70
C GLY A 215 5.35 -21.05 -10.75
N ILE A 216 6.08 -22.08 -11.22
CA ILE A 216 7.18 -22.71 -10.46
C ILE A 216 8.42 -21.80 -10.43
N ILE A 217 8.78 -21.21 -11.57
CA ILE A 217 9.92 -20.28 -11.67
C ILE A 217 9.68 -19.05 -10.79
N ASP A 218 8.48 -18.44 -10.88
CA ASP A 218 8.09 -17.29 -10.05
C ASP A 218 8.15 -17.64 -8.55
N LEU A 219 7.69 -18.84 -8.17
CA LEU A 219 7.71 -19.29 -6.77
C LEU A 219 9.13 -19.42 -6.22
N VAL A 220 10.07 -19.94 -7.01
CA VAL A 220 11.51 -20.01 -6.64
C VAL A 220 12.12 -18.61 -6.61
N GLY A 221 11.83 -17.76 -7.59
CA GLY A 221 12.32 -16.38 -7.67
C GLY A 221 11.86 -15.53 -6.48
N VAL A 222 10.57 -15.59 -6.13
CA VAL A 222 10.03 -14.93 -4.93
C VAL A 222 10.65 -15.52 -3.66
N ARG A 223 10.85 -16.83 -3.58
CA ARG A 223 11.48 -17.45 -2.40
C ARG A 223 12.93 -17.00 -2.19
N TRP A 224 13.68 -16.84 -3.28
CA TRP A 224 15.01 -16.23 -3.29
C TRP A 224 14.96 -14.76 -2.87
N LEU A 225 14.02 -14.00 -3.41
CA LEU A 225 13.82 -12.58 -3.10
C LEU A 225 13.53 -12.37 -1.62
N GLN A 226 12.64 -13.16 -1.01
CA GLN A 226 12.37 -13.14 0.43
C GLN A 226 13.65 -13.35 1.28
N HIS A 227 14.57 -14.24 0.86
CA HIS A 227 15.85 -14.44 1.54
C HIS A 227 16.83 -13.27 1.38
N ARG A 228 16.75 -12.53 0.27
CA ARG A 228 17.62 -11.39 -0.04
C ARG A 228 17.08 -10.07 0.52
N CYS A 229 15.78 -9.94 0.74
CA CYS A 229 15.19 -8.80 1.42
C CYS A 229 15.84 -8.55 2.79
N ARG A 230 15.96 -7.27 3.12
CA ARG A 230 16.27 -6.75 4.45
C ARG A 230 15.24 -5.69 4.74
N LEU A 231 14.71 -5.68 5.96
CA LEU A 231 13.81 -4.62 6.38
C LEU A 231 14.60 -3.31 6.44
N PRO A 232 14.05 -2.19 5.96
CA PRO A 232 14.68 -0.89 6.18
C PRO A 232 14.77 -0.63 7.68
N VAL A 233 15.90 -0.04 8.10
CA VAL A 233 16.09 0.47 9.46
C VAL A 233 15.84 1.97 9.47
N ASP A 234 15.31 2.49 10.57
CA ASP A 234 15.05 3.93 10.71
C ASP A 234 16.37 4.72 10.60
N CYS A 235 16.46 5.60 9.61
CA CYS A 235 17.53 6.57 9.51
C CYS A 235 17.16 7.81 10.32
N ARG A 236 17.99 8.21 11.29
CA ARG A 236 17.88 9.51 11.96
C ARG A 236 18.61 10.57 11.14
N GLY A 237 17.95 11.69 10.88
CA GLY A 237 18.58 12.88 10.32
C GLY A 237 19.48 13.58 11.32
N VAL A 238 20.32 14.49 10.84
CA VAL A 238 21.07 15.41 11.73
C VAL A 238 20.09 16.31 12.49
N ASP A 239 18.98 16.70 11.85
CA ASP A 239 17.93 17.52 12.47
C ASP A 239 17.27 16.80 13.68
N ASP A 240 17.07 15.48 13.60
CA ASP A 240 16.57 14.65 14.73
C ASP A 240 17.57 14.56 15.91
N ALA A 241 18.84 14.87 15.66
CA ALA A 241 19.89 14.91 16.68
C ALA A 241 20.16 16.33 17.20
N LEU A 242 19.67 17.36 16.50
CA LEU A 242 19.79 18.77 16.86
C LEU A 242 18.56 19.32 17.59
N ASP A 243 17.35 18.75 17.41
CA ASP A 243 16.21 19.05 18.30
C ASP A 243 16.45 18.31 19.64
N PRO A 244 16.74 19.03 20.75
CA PRO A 244 17.00 18.37 22.02
C PRO A 244 15.76 17.59 22.47
N PRO A 245 15.94 16.46 23.21
CA PRO A 245 14.80 15.70 23.69
C PRO A 245 13.89 16.61 24.49
N ARG A 246 12.66 16.82 24.00
CA ARG A 246 11.65 17.59 24.72
C ARG A 246 11.37 16.86 26.02
N VAL A 247 11.98 17.36 27.10
CA VAL A 247 11.74 16.87 28.46
C VAL A 247 10.26 17.07 28.71
N GLY A 248 9.50 15.98 28.62
CA GLY A 248 8.09 16.00 28.91
C GLY A 248 7.91 16.51 30.33
N THR A 249 7.19 17.60 30.49
CA THR A 249 6.86 18.16 31.81
C THR A 249 5.88 17.23 32.51
N THR A 250 6.38 16.10 33.00
CA THR A 250 5.67 15.25 33.95
C THR A 250 5.54 16.06 35.23
N LEU A 251 4.41 16.77 35.35
CA LEU A 251 4.00 17.45 36.56
C LEU A 251 3.84 16.41 37.66
N TRP A 252 4.87 16.28 38.50
CA TRP A 252 4.81 15.51 39.73
C TRP A 252 3.85 16.20 40.71
N HIS A 253 2.60 15.77 40.72
CA HIS A 253 1.71 16.00 41.87
C HIS A 253 2.09 15.02 42.98
N GLY A 254 3.12 15.38 43.75
CA GLY A 254 3.48 14.73 45.01
C GLY A 254 3.20 15.67 46.18
N GLU A 255 2.28 15.29 47.07
CA GLU A 255 2.08 16.01 48.33
C GLU A 255 3.32 15.90 49.22
N LEU A 256 3.81 17.06 49.70
CA LEU A 256 4.85 17.12 50.71
C LEU A 256 4.27 16.81 52.09
N ALA A 257 4.21 15.53 52.43
CA ALA A 257 4.01 15.09 53.80
C ALA A 257 5.26 15.45 54.63
N PHE A 258 5.14 16.47 55.48
CA PHE A 258 6.18 16.82 56.47
C PHE A 258 6.29 15.71 57.52
N ALA A 259 7.29 14.85 57.38
CA ALA A 259 7.74 13.96 58.44
C ALA A 259 8.79 14.68 59.29
N THR A 260 8.40 15.16 60.47
CA THR A 260 9.34 15.59 61.51
C THR A 260 9.92 14.37 62.20
N ASP A 261 11.19 14.07 61.96
CA ASP A 261 11.96 13.22 62.87
C ASP A 261 13.37 13.78 63.06
N THR A 262 13.76 13.96 64.31
CA THR A 262 14.97 14.69 64.71
C THR A 262 15.71 13.88 65.77
N THR A 263 16.60 12.99 65.35
CA THR A 263 17.60 12.38 66.24
C THR A 263 18.93 12.10 65.53
N VAL A 264 19.99 11.99 66.33
CA VAL A 264 21.37 11.56 65.98
C VAL A 264 22.21 12.58 65.19
N SER A 265 23.54 12.71 65.38
CA SER A 265 24.37 12.85 66.60
C SER A 265 25.73 13.46 66.18
N LYS A 266 26.61 13.82 67.13
CA LYS A 266 27.92 14.46 66.83
C LYS A 266 29.01 13.46 66.46
N THR A 267 29.76 13.74 65.39
CA THR A 267 31.24 13.62 65.17
C THR A 267 31.53 13.64 63.66
N GLY A 268 32.60 14.22 63.10
CA GLY A 268 33.65 15.07 63.66
C GLY A 268 34.99 14.93 62.93
N ARG A 269 35.27 15.72 61.86
CA ARG A 269 36.63 16.02 61.35
C ARG A 269 36.64 17.20 60.36
N GLN A 270 37.79 17.88 60.26
CA GLN A 270 37.98 19.17 59.57
C GLN A 270 38.63 19.02 58.17
N GLN A 271 38.14 19.82 57.20
CA GLN A 271 38.84 20.75 56.25
C GLN A 271 40.09 20.32 55.43
N PRO A 272 40.52 21.08 54.37
CA PRO A 272 39.97 22.35 53.80
C PRO A 272 39.74 22.37 52.26
N MET A 273 39.17 23.49 51.76
CA MET A 273 39.30 24.02 50.38
C MET A 273 40.41 25.09 50.35
N PRO A 274 41.12 25.34 49.22
CA PRO A 274 40.68 26.35 48.23
C PRO A 274 41.11 25.98 46.77
N ASP A 275 40.91 26.74 45.67
CA ASP A 275 40.22 28.01 45.37
C ASP A 275 39.81 28.05 43.86
N GLY A 276 39.25 29.17 43.36
CA GLY A 276 39.38 29.58 41.94
C GLY A 276 38.07 29.79 41.15
N LEU A 277 37.54 31.00 41.13
CA LEU A 277 36.62 31.46 40.07
C LEU A 277 37.42 31.81 38.80
N ASP A 278 36.84 31.53 37.63
CA ASP A 278 36.73 32.57 36.60
C ASP A 278 35.54 32.33 35.66
N VAL A 279 34.86 33.42 35.28
CA VAL A 279 33.60 33.39 34.51
C VAL A 279 33.80 34.05 33.15
N VAL A 280 33.58 33.29 32.07
CA VAL A 280 33.46 33.87 30.72
C VAL A 280 32.29 33.22 29.98
N LEU A 281 31.17 33.96 29.87
CA LEU A 281 30.06 33.63 28.98
C LEU A 281 30.17 34.48 27.69
N PRO A 282 30.28 33.88 26.49
CA PRO A 282 30.16 34.63 25.25
C PRO A 282 28.69 35.00 25.02
N ARG A 283 28.40 36.31 25.13
CA ARG A 283 27.09 36.91 24.86
C ARG A 283 27.03 37.31 23.39
N VAL A 284 26.23 36.61 22.58
CA VAL A 284 25.96 37.00 21.17
C VAL A 284 24.48 37.35 21.02
N VAL A 285 24.23 38.43 20.26
CA VAL A 285 22.98 39.17 20.24
C VAL A 285 22.12 38.74 19.04
N PHE A 286 20.80 38.60 19.26
CA PHE A 286 19.85 38.40 18.17
C PHE A 286 19.69 39.67 17.33
N GLY A 287 20.04 39.59 16.05
CA GLY A 287 19.74 40.60 15.03
C GLY A 287 18.61 40.15 14.12
N SER A 288 17.44 40.78 14.24
CA SER A 288 16.35 40.65 13.27
C SER A 288 16.52 41.71 12.18
N THR A 289 16.38 41.32 10.91
CA THR A 289 15.53 42.03 9.93
C THR A 289 15.46 41.24 8.62
N ALA A 290 14.31 41.31 7.95
CA ALA A 290 14.13 40.74 6.63
C ALA A 290 14.71 41.66 5.54
N SER A 291 15.18 41.07 4.44
CA SER A 291 15.29 41.76 3.16
C SER A 291 14.93 40.81 2.02
N SER A 292 13.85 41.12 1.34
CA SER A 292 13.40 40.47 0.12
C SER A 292 14.31 40.86 -1.06
N SER A 293 14.71 39.88 -1.87
CA SER A 293 15.27 40.13 -3.20
C SER A 293 14.67 39.16 -4.22
N SER A 294 13.59 39.60 -4.85
CA SER A 294 13.07 39.03 -6.09
C SER A 294 14.10 39.17 -7.21
N VAL A 295 14.43 38.08 -7.89
CA VAL A 295 15.17 38.12 -9.16
C VAL A 295 14.16 37.99 -10.30
N THR A 296 14.12 38.98 -11.18
CA THR A 296 13.33 38.98 -12.42
C THR A 296 14.09 39.78 -13.46
N LEU A 297 13.82 39.50 -14.74
CA LEU A 297 14.51 39.95 -15.96
C LEU A 297 15.76 39.10 -16.27
N ASN A 298 16.00 38.72 -17.54
CA ASN A 298 15.61 39.47 -18.74
C ASN A 298 14.92 38.62 -19.82
N GLN A 299 13.85 39.17 -20.42
CA GLN A 299 13.42 38.80 -21.77
C GLN A 299 14.26 39.58 -22.78
N ALA A 300 14.60 38.96 -23.91
CA ALA A 300 15.04 39.68 -25.10
C ALA A 300 14.02 39.43 -26.21
N ALA A 301 13.25 40.47 -26.54
CA ALA A 301 12.36 40.46 -27.70
C ALA A 301 13.09 41.05 -28.90
N ALA A 302 13.07 40.35 -30.04
CA ALA A 302 13.34 40.91 -31.35
C ALA A 302 12.08 40.73 -32.19
N GLY A 303 11.52 41.84 -32.67
CA GLY A 303 10.30 41.87 -33.48
C GLY A 303 10.51 41.49 -34.94
N PRO A 304 9.42 41.42 -35.74
CA PRO A 304 9.41 40.75 -37.04
C PRO A 304 9.78 41.66 -38.21
N SER A 305 10.20 41.05 -39.32
CA SER A 305 10.23 41.69 -40.63
C SER A 305 10.12 40.65 -41.77
N GLN A 306 9.00 40.74 -42.51
CA GLN A 306 8.62 40.00 -43.73
C GLN A 306 8.21 38.53 -43.54
#